data_AF-J3CKK5-F1
#
_entry.id   AF-J3CKK5-F1
#
_cell.length_a   1.000
_cell.length_b   1.000
_cell.length_c   1.000
_cell.angle_alpha   90.00
_cell.angle_beta   90.00
_cell.angle_gamma   90.00
#
_symmetry.space_group_name_H-M   'P 1'
#
loop_
_entity.id
_entity.type
_entity.pdbx_description
1 polymer ?
#
loop_
_entity_poly.entity_id
_entity_poly.type
_entity_poly.pdbx_seq_one_letter_code
_entity_poly.pdbx_strand_id
1 'polypeptide(L)' 'MPAPVVEKLNTALAKVLAMPQVREFYRSGGYEAGSTTPAEFASITRSTYDSWGAMVQQVGFVKQ' A
#
# COMPACT_ATOMS: atom_id res chain seq x y z
N MET A 1 -8.71 0.05 14.82
CA MET A 1 -8.12 1.28 15.41
C MET A 1 -9.09 2.44 15.22
N PRO A 2 -9.14 3.43 16.14
CA PRO A 2 -9.98 4.62 15.96
C PRO A 2 -9.54 5.45 14.74
N ALA A 3 -10.50 5.97 13.97
CA ALA A 3 -10.21 6.73 12.73
C ALA A 3 -9.24 7.92 12.95
N PRO A 4 -9.40 8.76 14.00
CA PRO A 4 -8.48 9.89 14.21
C PRO A 4 -7.02 9.47 14.45
N VAL A 5 -6.81 8.30 15.05
CA VAL A 5 -5.45 7.77 15.29
C VAL A 5 -4.82 7.34 13.96
N VAL A 6 -5.59 6.66 13.10
CA VAL A 6 -5.13 6.22 11.79
C VAL A 6 -4.77 7.42 10.90
N GLU A 7 -5.62 8.45 10.89
CA GLU A 7 -5.38 9.67 10.12
C GLU A 7 -4.11 10.41 10.58
N LYS A 8 -3.91 10.51 11.91
CA LYS A 8 -2.71 11.13 12.48
C LYS A 8 -1.44 10.39 12.06
N LEU A 9 -1.46 9.05 12.13
CA LEU A 9 -0.33 8.22 11.74
C LEU A 9 -0.06 8.31 10.23
N ASN A 10 -1.10 8.20 9.41
CA ASN A 10 -0.99 8.33 7.95
C ASN A 10 -0.36 9.67 7.57
N THR A 11 -0.85 10.76 8.16
CA THR A 11 -0.30 12.11 7.93
C THR A 11 1.18 12.20 8.29
N ALA A 12 1.58 11.63 9.43
CA ALA A 12 2.97 11.64 9.86
C ALA A 12 3.86 10.82 8.91
N LEU A 13 3.42 9.63 8.51
CA LEU A 13 4.14 8.75 7.59
C LEU A 13 4.26 9.37 6.19
N ALA A 14 3.20 9.97 5.67
CA ALA A 14 3.21 10.64 4.37
C ALA A 14 4.26 11.77 4.33
N LYS A 15 4.38 12.55 5.41
CA LYS A 15 5.42 13.58 5.54
C LYS A 15 6.82 12.99 5.52
N VAL A 16 7.07 11.90 6.24
CA VAL A 16 8.38 11.23 6.28
C VAL A 16 8.74 10.65 4.92
N LEU A 17 7.80 9.97 4.25
CA LEU A 17 8.01 9.38 2.91
C LEU A 17 8.21 10.45 1.82
N ALA A 18 7.78 11.69 2.06
CA ALA A 18 8.05 12.82 1.17
C ALA A 18 9.47 13.41 1.33
N MET A 19 10.20 13.08 2.41
CA MET A 19 11.54 13.63 2.64
C MET A 19 12.53 13.12 1.59
N PRO A 20 13.39 13.99 1.01
CA PRO A 20 14.33 13.60 -0.05
C PRO A 20 15.24 12.43 0.34
N GLN A 21 15.80 12.46 1.56
CA GLN A 21 16.67 11.40 2.07
C GLN A 21 15.95 10.04 2.21
N VAL A 22 14.65 10.05 2.54
CA VAL A 22 13.85 8.83 2.69
C VAL A 22 13.52 8.28 1.32
N ARG A 23 13.11 9.14 0.38
CA ARG A 23 12.88 8.75 -1.02
C ARG A 23 14.12 8.12 -1.63
N GLU A 24 15.28 8.73 -1.41
CA GLU A 24 16.55 8.20 -1.91
C GLU A 24 16.92 6.86 -1.29
N PHE A 25 16.68 6.70 0.03
CA PHE A 25 16.88 5.42 0.71
C PHE A 25 16.05 4.29 0.07
N TYR A 26 14.74 4.48 -0.12
CA TYR A 26 13.88 3.48 -0.77
C TYR A 26 14.33 3.20 -2.22
N ARG A 27 14.68 4.26 -2.97
CA ARG A 27 15.16 4.15 -4.35
C ARG A 27 16.44 3.33 -4.46
N SER A 28 17.37 3.50 -3.52
CA SER A 28 18.61 2.71 -3.47
C SER A 28 18.36 1.22 -3.25
N GLY A 29 17.23 0.86 -2.62
CA GLY A 29 16.76 -0.51 -2.45
C GLY A 29 15.87 -1.04 -3.58
N GLY A 30 15.65 -0.27 -4.65
CA GLY A 30 14.77 -0.66 -5.76
C GLY A 30 13.28 -0.46 -5.50
N TYR A 31 12.91 0.38 -4.54
CA TYR A 31 11.52 0.70 -4.20
C TYR A 31 11.20 2.17 -4.47
N GLU A 32 9.91 2.47 -4.64
CA GLU A 32 9.41 3.84 -4.68
C GLU A 32 8.74 4.18 -3.35
N ALA A 33 9.15 5.30 -2.74
CA ALA A 33 8.49 5.81 -1.55
C ALA A 33 7.22 6.59 -1.94
N GLY A 34 6.06 6.03 -1.62
CA GLY A 34 4.76 6.65 -1.84
C GLY A 34 3.83 6.46 -0.65
N SER A 35 2.83 7.33 -0.54
CA SER A 35 1.77 7.23 0.47
C SER A 35 0.40 7.40 -0.19
N THR A 36 -0.61 6.75 0.38
CA THR A 36 -2.03 6.94 0.02
C THR A 36 -2.79 7.42 1.25
N THR A 37 -4.05 7.80 1.08
CA THR A 37 -4.98 7.91 2.21
C THR A 37 -5.39 6.51 2.72
N PRO A 38 -5.92 6.39 3.96
CA PRO A 38 -6.46 5.11 4.44
C PRO A 38 -7.61 4.57 3.58
N ALA A 39 -8.46 5.45 3.06
CA ALA A 39 -9.59 5.07 2.21
C ALA A 39 -9.12 4.53 0.84
N GLU A 40 -8.14 5.20 0.23
CA GLU A 40 -7.50 4.74 -1.01
C GLU A 40 -6.81 3.40 -0.80
N PHE A 41 -6.05 3.23 0.30
CA PHE A 41 -5.38 1.97 0.60
C PHE A 41 -6.37 0.81 0.76
N ALA A 42 -7.48 1.06 1.45
CA ALA A 42 -8.55 0.07 1.59
C ALA A 42 -9.19 -0.29 0.23
N SER A 43 -9.33 0.68 -0.67
CA SER A 43 -9.81 0.46 -2.03
C SER A 43 -8.84 -0.39 -2.85
N ILE A 44 -7.55 -0.03 -2.87
CA ILE A 44 -6.50 -0.76 -3.57
C ILE A 44 -6.42 -2.20 -3.07
N THR A 45 -6.49 -2.40 -1.76
CA THR A 45 -6.44 -3.75 -1.17
C THR A 45 -7.57 -4.62 -1.68
N ARG A 46 -8.82 -4.11 -1.69
CA ARG A 46 -9.98 -4.85 -2.18
C ARG A 46 -9.89 -5.15 -3.67
N SER A 47 -9.63 -4.12 -4.50
CA SER A 47 -9.58 -4.31 -5.95
C SER A 47 -8.45 -5.25 -6.38
N THR A 48 -7.30 -5.16 -5.70
CA THR A 48 -6.15 -6.03 -5.94
C THR A 48 -6.49 -7.47 -5.54
N TYR A 49 -7.09 -7.67 -4.36
CA TYR A 49 -7.54 -8.99 -3.91
C TYR A 49 -8.51 -9.64 -4.92
N ASP A 50 -9.53 -8.89 -5.35
CA ASP A 50 -10.52 -9.40 -6.30
C ASP A 50 -9.88 -9.77 -7.65
N SER A 51 -9.00 -8.90 -8.17
CA SER A 51 -8.34 -9.12 -9.47
C SER A 51 -7.40 -10.34 -9.44
N TRP A 52 -6.58 -10.48 -8.40
CA TRP A 52 -5.70 -11.64 -8.26
C TRP A 52 -6.48 -12.92 -7.97
N GLY A 53 -7.55 -12.85 -7.19
CA GLY A 53 -8.44 -13.98 -6.94
C GLY A 53 -9.07 -14.50 -8.23
N ALA A 54 -9.58 -13.61 -9.08
CA ALA A 54 -10.11 -13.96 -10.39
C ALA A 54 -9.03 -14.60 -11.29
N MET A 55 -7.82 -14.05 -11.31
CA MET A 55 -6.70 -14.62 -12.07
C MET A 55 -6.37 -16.05 -11.59
N VAL A 56 -6.22 -16.27 -10.29
CA VAL A 56 -5.91 -17.59 -9.70
C VAL A 56 -6.95 -18.64 -10.09
N GLN A 57 -8.23 -18.26 -10.03
CA GLN A 57 -9.33 -19.13 -10.46
C GLN A 57 -9.26 -19.43 -11.96
N GLN A 58 -8.98 -18.43 -12.78
CA GLN A 58 -8.88 -18.57 -14.24
C GLN A 58 -7.77 -19.53 -14.66
N VAL A 59 -6.61 -19.49 -13.99
CA VAL A 59 -5.48 -20.37 -14.31
C VAL A 59 -5.58 -21.76 -13.66
N GLY A 60 -6.62 -22.02 -12.87
CA GLY A 60 -6.84 -23.31 -12.20
C GLY A 60 -5.82 -23.62 -11.11
N PHE A 61 -5.16 -22.61 -10.54
CA PHE A 61 -4.16 -22.83 -9.50
C PHE A 61 -4.84 -23.19 -8.17
N VAL A 62 -4.54 -24.40 -7.68
CA VAL A 62 -5.09 -24.91 -6.41
C VAL A 62 -4.01 -24.77 -5.34
N LYS A 63 -4.38 -24.20 -4.19
CA LYS A 63 -3.49 -24.17 -3.03
C LYS A 63 -3.18 -25.62 -2.59
N GLN A 64 -1.90 -25.94 -2.45
CA GLN A 64 -1.45 -27.23 -1.88
C GLN A 64 -1.73 -27.30 -0.38
#